data_AF-A0A3M0JIS5-F1
#
_entry.id   AF-A0A3M0JIS5-F1
#
_cell.length_a   1.000
_cell.length_b   1.000
_cell.length_c   1.000
_cell.angle_alpha   90.00
_cell.angle_beta   90.00
_cell.angle_gamma   90.00
#
_symmetry.space_group_name_H-M   'P 1'
#
loop_
_entity.id
_entity.type
_entity.pdbx_description
1 polymer ?
#
loop_
_entity_poly.entity_id
_entity_poly.type
_entity_poly.pdbx_seq_one_letter_code
_entity_poly.pdbx_strand_id
1 'polypeptide(L)'
;MERPVPPPRGTRPRARHYYEGFVDKRGPRDQDYRRVWAGLRGLKLAFYRDPQEHEPLEVLDLGELAAVRAEGAALVLGMEGQEVTMKTESWETQEMWRGFILTMTKVGAGHRPGVPG
;
A
#
# COMPACT_ATOMS: atom_id res chain seq x y z
N MET A 1 -45.61 -2.67 -3.95
CA MET A 1 -44.51 -1.74 -4.30
C MET A 1 -43.71 -1.51 -3.04
N GLU A 2 -42.48 -2.01 -2.96
CA GLU A 2 -41.41 -1.37 -2.19
C GLU A 2 -40.11 -1.67 -2.93
N ARG A 3 -39.51 -0.64 -3.54
CA ARG A 3 -38.17 -0.76 -4.14
C ARG A 3 -37.19 -0.80 -2.97
N PRO A 4 -36.19 -1.71 -2.95
CA PRO A 4 -35.21 -1.73 -1.87
C PRO A 4 -34.52 -0.37 -1.81
N VAL A 5 -34.59 0.26 -0.63
CA VAL A 5 -33.87 1.51 -0.34
C VAL A 5 -32.38 1.25 -0.54
N PRO A 6 -31.69 2.01 -1.40
CA PRO A 6 -30.24 1.86 -1.51
C PRO A 6 -29.62 2.16 -0.14
N PRO A 7 -28.61 1.38 0.30
CA PRO A 7 -27.95 1.64 1.57
C PRO A 7 -27.44 3.09 1.59
N PRO A 8 -27.42 3.74 2.77
CA PRO A 8 -26.90 5.09 2.90
C PRO A 8 -25.52 5.14 2.24
N ARG A 9 -25.28 6.14 1.38
CA ARG A 9 -24.07 6.26 0.53
C ARG A 9 -22.74 6.34 1.31
N GLY A 10 -22.75 6.22 2.64
CA GLY A 10 -21.59 6.30 3.52
C GLY A 10 -21.14 5.01 4.20
N THR A 11 -21.83 3.87 4.04
CA THR A 11 -21.48 2.63 4.78
C THR A 11 -20.89 1.53 3.92
N ARG A 12 -20.13 1.87 2.86
CA ARG A 12 -19.28 0.86 2.24
C ARG A 12 -18.13 0.58 3.21
N PRO A 13 -18.00 -0.66 3.73
CA PRO A 13 -16.83 -1.01 4.53
C PRO A 13 -15.60 -0.75 3.68
N ARG A 14 -14.59 -0.11 4.27
CA ARG A 14 -13.30 0.07 3.60
C ARG A 14 -12.79 -1.30 3.15
N ALA A 15 -12.26 -1.37 1.93
CA ALA A 15 -11.72 -2.61 1.40
C ALA A 15 -10.68 -3.16 2.38
N ARG A 16 -10.85 -4.43 2.79
CA ARG A 16 -9.98 -5.08 3.78
C ARG A 16 -8.53 -5.07 3.29
N HIS A 17 -7.61 -4.63 4.15
CA HIS A 17 -6.17 -4.72 3.89
C HIS A 17 -5.67 -6.11 4.29
N TYR A 18 -4.72 -6.64 3.54
CA TYR A 18 -4.00 -7.88 3.89
C TYR A 18 -3.05 -7.65 5.06
N TYR A 19 -2.47 -6.46 5.10
CA TYR A 19 -1.62 -5.98 6.18
C TYR A 19 -1.76 -4.47 6.29
N GLU A 20 -1.84 -3.97 7.52
CA GLU A 20 -2.01 -2.54 7.80
C GLU A 20 -1.36 -2.16 9.13
N GLY A 21 -0.98 -0.90 9.26
CA GLY A 21 -0.30 -0.39 10.44
C GLY A 21 0.23 1.03 10.25
N PHE A 22 0.67 1.64 11.34
CA PHE A 22 1.34 2.93 11.28
C PHE A 22 2.76 2.79 10.71
N VAL A 23 3.12 3.72 9.84
CA VAL A 23 4.46 3.85 9.28
C VAL A 23 4.83 5.33 9.17
N ASP A 24 6.11 5.63 9.32
CA ASP A 24 6.64 6.95 9.00
C ASP A 24 7.02 6.96 7.51
N LYS A 25 6.23 7.65 6.69
CA LYS A 25 6.42 7.74 5.24
C LYS A 25 7.22 8.98 4.87
N ARG A 26 8.08 8.85 3.87
CA ARG A 26 8.68 9.96 3.12
C ARG A 26 8.62 9.65 1.62
N GLY A 27 7.90 10.45 0.87
CA GLY A 27 7.85 10.41 -0.60
C GLY A 27 8.91 11.30 -1.26
N PRO A 28 8.95 11.34 -2.60
CA PRO A 28 10.00 12.01 -3.37
C PRO A 28 10.02 13.54 -3.19
N ARG A 29 8.90 14.14 -2.78
CA ARG A 29 8.76 15.59 -2.55
C ARG A 29 8.69 15.95 -1.06
N ASP A 30 8.75 14.96 -0.17
CA ASP A 30 8.60 15.17 1.26
C ASP A 30 9.95 15.57 1.88
N GLN A 31 9.94 16.72 2.58
CA GLN A 31 11.13 17.20 3.30
C GLN A 31 11.45 16.30 4.50
N ASP A 32 10.42 15.86 5.22
CA ASP A 32 10.52 15.06 6.45
C ASP A 32 9.62 13.82 6.41
N TYR A 33 9.87 12.90 7.33
CA TYR A 33 9.02 11.75 7.56
C TYR A 33 7.71 12.17 8.24
N ARG A 34 6.59 11.57 7.81
CA ARG A 34 5.27 11.77 8.41
C ARG A 34 4.65 10.44 8.79
N ARG A 35 4.18 10.33 10.03
CA ARG A 35 3.39 9.18 10.48
C ARG A 35 2.05 9.14 9.75
N VAL A 36 1.78 8.03 9.09
CA VAL A 36 0.54 7.75 8.34
C VAL A 36 0.10 6.32 8.61
N TRP A 37 -1.18 6.03 8.40
CA TRP A 37 -1.68 4.66 8.38
C TRP A 37 -1.48 4.08 6.98
N ALA A 38 -0.74 2.98 6.86
CA ALA A 38 -0.57 2.26 5.61
C ALA A 38 -1.46 1.03 5.60
N GLY A 39 -2.03 0.73 4.44
CA GLY A 39 -2.83 -0.48 4.22
C GLY A 39 -2.55 -1.08 2.84
N LEU A 40 -2.15 -2.34 2.82
CA LEU A 40 -1.90 -3.11 1.61
C LEU A 40 -3.18 -3.83 1.15
N ARG A 41 -3.62 -3.59 -0.09
CA ARG A 41 -4.78 -4.26 -0.71
C ARG A 41 -4.50 -4.57 -2.18
N GLY A 42 -4.51 -5.84 -2.57
CA GLY A 42 -4.12 -6.23 -3.93
C GLY A 42 -2.71 -5.73 -4.27
N LEU A 43 -2.55 -5.15 -5.45
CA LEU A 43 -1.33 -4.44 -5.87
C LEU A 43 -1.31 -2.96 -5.43
N LYS A 44 -2.12 -2.55 -4.45
CA LYS A 44 -2.21 -1.16 -4.01
C LYS A 44 -1.74 -1.01 -2.57
N LEU A 45 -0.74 -0.17 -2.34
CA LEU A 45 -0.34 0.28 -1.01
C LEU A 45 -0.94 1.67 -0.78
N ALA A 46 -1.94 1.75 0.09
CA ALA A 46 -2.70 2.97 0.34
C ALA A 46 -2.30 3.61 1.67
N PHE A 47 -2.14 4.93 1.68
CA PHE A 47 -1.79 5.73 2.86
C PHE A 47 -2.95 6.64 3.26
N TYR A 48 -3.21 6.72 4.56
CA TYR A 48 -4.31 7.47 5.17
C TYR A 48 -3.77 8.33 6.31
N ARG A 49 -4.47 9.39 6.71
CA ARG A 49 -4.08 10.13 7.92
C ARG A 49 -4.28 9.27 9.16
N ASP A 50 -5.36 8.51 9.17
CA ASP A 50 -5.80 7.69 10.29
C ASP A 50 -6.52 6.42 9.80
N PRO A 51 -6.50 5.30 10.56
CA PRO A 51 -7.30 4.11 10.28
C PRO A 51 -8.79 4.36 10.04
N GLN A 52 -9.39 5.41 10.62
CA GLN A 52 -10.81 5.74 10.45
C GLN A 52 -11.14 6.43 9.12
N GLU A 53 -10.14 6.94 8.39
CA GLU A 53 -10.40 7.59 7.11
C GLU A 53 -10.83 6.57 6.03
N HIS A 54 -11.87 6.95 5.30
CA HIS A 54 -12.43 6.15 4.20
C HIS A 54 -11.64 6.31 2.89
N GLU A 55 -11.05 7.48 2.68
CA GLU A 55 -10.32 7.82 1.47
C GLU A 55 -8.81 7.92 1.74
N PRO A 56 -7.96 7.28 0.94
CA PRO A 56 -6.53 7.41 1.08
C PRO A 56 -6.04 8.79 0.61
N LEU A 57 -5.04 9.32 1.30
CA LEU A 57 -4.28 10.49 0.84
C LEU A 57 -3.50 10.19 -0.43
N GLU A 58 -2.97 8.97 -0.51
CA GLU A 58 -2.09 8.53 -1.57
C GLU A 58 -2.24 7.02 -1.74
N VAL A 59 -2.14 6.57 -2.99
CA VAL A 59 -2.13 5.14 -3.32
C VAL A 59 -0.97 4.89 -4.26
N LEU A 60 -0.04 4.04 -3.83
CA LEU A 60 1.02 3.51 -4.68
C LEU A 60 0.53 2.25 -5.38
N ASP A 61 0.74 2.19 -6.70
CA ASP A 61 0.53 0.99 -7.49
C ASP A 61 1.78 0.12 -7.49
N LEU A 62 1.76 -0.94 -6.69
CA LEU A 62 2.85 -1.92 -6.61
C LEU A 62 3.06 -2.68 -7.93
N GLY A 63 2.17 -2.56 -8.92
CA GLY A 63 2.43 -3.03 -10.27
C GLY A 63 3.59 -2.29 -10.96
N GLU A 64 3.87 -1.06 -10.54
CA GLU A 64 4.98 -0.22 -11.03
C GLU A 64 6.22 -0.32 -10.13
N LEU A 65 6.22 -1.26 -9.17
CA LEU A 65 7.32 -1.45 -8.24
C LEU A 65 8.50 -2.11 -8.94
N ALA A 66 9.60 -1.36 -9.08
CA ALA A 66 10.83 -1.85 -9.69
C ALA A 66 11.74 -2.54 -8.66
N ALA A 67 11.77 -2.06 -7.42
CA ALA A 67 12.66 -2.59 -6.38
C ALA A 67 12.11 -2.40 -4.97
N VAL A 68 12.49 -3.31 -4.07
CA VAL A 68 12.25 -3.21 -2.62
C VAL A 68 13.56 -3.45 -1.89
N ARG A 69 14.01 -2.47 -1.11
CA ARG A 69 15.28 -2.52 -0.38
C ARG A 69 15.07 -2.18 1.09
N ALA A 70 15.79 -2.84 1.99
CA ALA A 70 15.84 -2.46 3.39
C ALA A 70 17.12 -1.66 3.63
N GLU A 71 17.01 -0.45 4.16
CA GLU A 71 18.10 0.45 4.50
C GLU A 71 18.00 0.83 5.98
N GLY A 72 18.70 0.08 6.84
CA GLY A 72 18.55 0.22 8.29
C GLY A 72 17.10 -0.01 8.71
N ALA A 73 16.52 0.95 9.45
CA ALA A 73 15.13 0.91 9.90
C ALA A 73 14.09 1.34 8.85
N ALA A 74 14.52 1.61 7.61
CA ALA A 74 13.66 2.06 6.52
C ALA A 74 13.50 0.97 5.44
N LEU A 75 12.29 0.83 4.93
CA LEU A 75 11.98 0.07 3.72
C LEU A 75 11.83 1.07 2.56
N VAL A 76 12.66 0.93 1.54
CA VAL A 76 12.66 1.78 0.34
C VAL A 76 11.96 1.05 -0.80
N LEU A 77 10.88 1.65 -1.28
CA LEU A 77 10.09 1.20 -2.42
C LEU A 77 10.49 2.03 -3.63
N GLY A 78 11.26 1.41 -4.53
CA GLY A 78 11.65 2.02 -5.79
C GLY A 78 10.59 1.79 -6.85
N MET A 79 9.96 2.88 -7.29
CA MET A 79 9.00 2.91 -8.39
C MET A 79 9.68 3.45 -9.65
N GLU A 80 9.05 3.33 -10.82
CA GLU A 80 9.55 4.00 -12.03
C GLU A 80 9.57 5.53 -11.85
N GLY A 81 10.77 6.10 -11.68
CA GLY A 81 11.00 7.54 -11.58
C GLY A 81 10.79 8.18 -10.20
N GLN A 82 10.44 7.40 -9.17
CA GLN A 82 10.34 7.90 -7.79
C GLN A 82 10.65 6.83 -6.75
N GLU A 83 11.04 7.27 -5.56
CA GLU A 83 11.23 6.39 -4.40
C GLU A 83 10.34 6.85 -3.25
N VAL A 84 9.75 5.87 -2.57
CA VAL A 84 9.02 6.09 -1.33
C VAL A 84 9.67 5.28 -0.23
N THR A 85 10.04 5.94 0.86
CA THR A 85 10.62 5.29 2.02
C THR A 85 9.59 5.23 3.14
N MET A 86 9.52 4.09 3.81
CA MET A 86 8.66 3.89 4.98
C MET A 86 9.47 3.28 6.13
N LYS A 87 9.42 3.89 7.31
CA LYS A 87 9.98 3.32 8.54
C LYS A 87 8.88 2.67 9.36
N THR A 88 9.23 1.58 10.01
CA THR A 88 8.33 0.77 10.84
C THR A 88 8.81 0.78 12.29
N GLU A 89 7.92 0.39 13.20
CA GLU A 89 8.21 0.43 14.65
C GLU A 89 9.26 -0.62 15.08
N SER A 90 9.39 -1.71 14.31
CA SER A 90 10.37 -2.75 14.57
C SER A 90 10.90 -3.39 13.28
N TRP A 91 12.00 -4.13 13.41
CA TRP A 91 12.54 -4.98 12.34
C TRP A 91 11.56 -6.09 11.93
N GLU A 92 10.84 -6.71 12.88
CA GLU A 92 9.84 -7.72 12.51
C GLU A 92 8.74 -7.11 11.64
N THR A 93 8.26 -5.92 12.02
CA THR A 93 7.23 -5.19 11.27
C THR A 93 7.75 -4.81 9.88
N GLN A 94 9.02 -4.42 9.77
CA GLN A 94 9.68 -4.13 8.49
C GLN A 94 9.69 -5.35 7.56
N GLU A 95 10.10 -6.51 8.09
CA GLU A 95 10.16 -7.76 7.32
C GLU A 95 8.77 -8.25 6.94
N MET A 96 7.76 -8.04 7.80
CA MET A 96 6.36 -8.31 7.47
C MET A 96 5.90 -7.45 6.29
N TRP A 97 6.10 -6.14 6.34
CA TRP A 97 5.78 -5.23 5.23
C TRP A 97 6.49 -5.65 3.94
N ARG A 98 7.80 -5.90 4.02
CA ARG A 98 8.63 -6.35 2.89
C ARG A 98 8.10 -7.65 2.30
N GLY A 99 7.82 -8.64 3.13
CA GLY A 99 7.29 -9.94 2.74
C GLY A 99 5.97 -9.82 1.99
N PHE A 100 5.00 -9.12 2.58
CA PHE A 100 3.69 -8.94 1.96
C PHE A 100 3.75 -8.17 0.63
N ILE A 101 4.53 -7.08 0.55
CA ILE A 101 4.69 -6.32 -0.70
C ILE A 101 5.31 -7.20 -1.80
N LEU A 102 6.36 -7.97 -1.48
CA LEU A 102 7.00 -8.89 -2.42
C LEU A 102 6.08 -10.04 -2.84
N THR A 103 5.24 -10.56 -1.94
CA THR A 103 4.27 -11.60 -2.28
C THR A 103 3.21 -11.05 -3.25
N MET A 104 2.63 -9.88 -2.98
CA MET A 104 1.59 -9.33 -3.83
C MET A 104 2.11 -9.00 -5.23
N THR A 105 3.32 -8.44 -5.34
CA THR A 105 3.96 -8.10 -6.62
C THR A 105 4.29 -9.33 -7.46
N LYS A 106 4.81 -10.41 -6.84
CA LYS A 106 5.06 -11.69 -7.52
C LYS A 106 3.78 -12.36 -8.01
N VAL A 107 2.72 -12.34 -7.20
CA VAL A 107 1.41 -12.92 -7.59
C VAL A 107 0.78 -12.12 -8.74
N GLY A 108 0.92 -10.80 -8.75
CA GLY A 108 0.45 -9.95 -9.85
C GLY A 108 1.20 -10.17 -11.17
N ALA A 109 2.52 -10.40 -11.11
CA ALA A 109 3.35 -10.66 -12.29
C ALA A 109 3.07 -12.02 -12.96
N GLY A 110 2.54 -12.99 -12.20
CA GLY A 110 2.21 -14.34 -12.68
C GLY A 110 0.98 -14.44 -13.60
N HIS A 111 0.27 -13.35 -13.87
CA HIS A 111 -0.91 -13.33 -14.74
C HIS A 111 -0.76 -12.35 -15.92
N ARG A 112 0.42 -12.32 -16.56
CA ARG A 112 0.50 -11.96 -17.98
C ARG A 112 0.25 -13.24 -18.79
N PRO A 113 -0.97 -13.52 -19.29
CA PRO A 113 -1.12 -14.53 -20.32
C PRO A 113 -0.25 -14.08 -21.50
N GLY A 114 0.81 -14.85 -21.77
CA GLY A 114 1.63 -14.65 -22.94
C GLY A 114 0.71 -14.69 -24.16
N VAL A 115 0.74 -13.64 -24.95
CA VAL A 115 0.17 -13.64 -26.30
C VAL A 115 0.99 -14.64 -27.10
N PRO A 116 0.43 -15.77 -27.58
CA PRO A 116 1.07 -16.53 -28.63
C PRO A 116 0.91 -15.75 -29.93
N GLY A 117 2.00 -15.65 -30.69
CA GLY A 117 2.06 -14.97 -31.99
C GLY A 117 1.27 -15.63 -33.10
#